data_AF-A0A6A4W9C1-F1
#
_entry.id   AF-A0A6A4W9C1-F1
#
_cell.length_a   1.000
_cell.length_b   1.000
_cell.length_c   1.000
_cell.angle_alpha   90.00
_cell.angle_beta   90.00
_cell.angle_gamma   90.00
#
_symmetry.space_group_name_H-M   'P 1'
#
loop_
_entity.id
_entity.type
_entity.pdbx_description
1 polymer ?
#
loop_
_entity_poly.entity_id
_entity_poly.type
_entity_poly.pdbx_seq_one_letter_code
_entity_poly.pdbx_strand_id
1 'polypeptide(L)'
;MKSLLLERKLSTLADSLEKKEAQLNEVLAASNLDPNALGIVNRKLEEMLDAKNNAIKDMQYELARMCKTHADTVATYAARLEEYGVPRDNIGFEPLRPCQGKKLGRGPAGLVSGGHNK
;
A
#
# COMPACT_ATOMS: atom_id res chain seq x y z
N MET A 1 5.72 -18.11 -17.98
CA MET A 1 5.00 -18.32 -16.71
C MET A 1 4.31 -17.04 -16.21
N LYS A 2 5.00 -15.90 -16.10
CA LYS A 2 4.39 -14.64 -15.60
C LYS A 2 3.28 -14.05 -16.51
N SER A 3 3.45 -14.03 -17.85
CA SER A 3 2.41 -13.44 -18.73
C SER A 3 1.12 -14.27 -18.75
N LEU A 4 1.24 -15.59 -18.87
CA LEU A 4 0.07 -16.49 -18.87
C LEU A 4 -0.77 -16.40 -17.57
N LEU A 5 -0.11 -16.13 -16.44
CA LEU A 5 -0.79 -15.95 -15.15
C LEU A 5 -1.47 -14.56 -15.06
N LEU A 6 -0.86 -13.53 -15.67
CA LEU A 6 -1.46 -12.20 -15.81
C LEU A 6 -2.67 -12.22 -16.75
N GLU A 7 -2.56 -12.87 -17.90
CA GLU A 7 -3.64 -13.06 -18.87
C GLU A 7 -4.83 -13.78 -18.23
N ARG A 8 -4.57 -14.85 -17.46
CA ARG A 8 -5.63 -15.53 -16.69
C ARG A 8 -6.28 -14.64 -15.65
N LYS A 9 -5.50 -13.86 -14.89
CA LYS A 9 -6.06 -12.91 -13.92
C LYS A 9 -6.90 -11.84 -14.60
N LEU A 10 -6.45 -11.32 -15.73
CA LEU A 10 -7.16 -10.30 -16.50
C LEU A 10 -8.49 -10.85 -17.03
N SER A 11 -8.50 -12.06 -17.59
CA SER A 11 -9.72 -12.76 -17.99
C SER A 11 -10.68 -12.97 -16.82
N THR A 12 -10.21 -13.45 -15.66
CA THR A 12 -11.08 -13.64 -14.50
C THR A 12 -11.69 -12.33 -13.97
N LEU A 13 -10.94 -11.22 -14.07
CA LEU A 13 -11.44 -9.91 -13.66
C LEU A 13 -12.45 -9.35 -14.66
N ALA A 14 -12.22 -9.56 -15.97
CA ALA A 14 -13.16 -9.18 -17.02
C ALA A 14 -14.50 -9.93 -16.86
N ASP A 15 -14.45 -11.25 -16.66
CA ASP A 15 -15.67 -12.06 -16.44
C ASP A 15 -16.42 -11.63 -15.17
N SER A 16 -15.67 -11.25 -14.12
CA SER A 16 -16.27 -10.74 -12.89
C SER A 16 -16.89 -9.36 -13.06
N LEU A 17 -16.30 -8.49 -13.89
CA LEU A 17 -16.83 -7.17 -14.19
C LEU A 17 -18.14 -7.29 -14.97
N GLU A 18 -18.15 -8.10 -16.04
CA GLU A 18 -19.33 -8.32 -16.88
C GLU A 18 -20.52 -8.86 -16.07
N LYS A 19 -20.28 -9.83 -15.18
CA LYS A 19 -21.34 -10.35 -14.28
C LYS A 19 -21.88 -9.28 -13.34
N LYS A 20 -21.03 -8.39 -12.83
CA LYS A 20 -21.45 -7.31 -11.92
C LYS A 20 -22.22 -6.23 -12.65
N GLU A 21 -21.84 -5.88 -13.87
CA GLU A 21 -22.58 -4.94 -14.73
C GLU A 21 -23.97 -5.48 -15.08
N ALA A 22 -24.07 -6.77 -15.45
CA ALA A 22 -25.35 -7.41 -15.74
C ALA A 22 -26.30 -7.40 -14.52
N GLN A 23 -25.79 -7.79 -13.35
CA GLN A 23 -26.55 -7.76 -12.09
C GLN A 23 -26.99 -6.34 -11.71
N LEU A 24 -26.13 -5.34 -11.92
CA LEU A 24 -26.48 -3.95 -11.67
C LEU A 24 -27.63 -3.52 -12.59
N ASN A 25 -27.53 -3.79 -13.89
CA ASN A 25 -28.57 -3.44 -14.86
C ASN A 25 -29.93 -4.08 -14.55
N GLU A 26 -29.97 -5.34 -14.13
CA GLU A 26 -31.22 -6.00 -13.68
C GLU A 26 -31.83 -5.31 -12.45
N VAL A 27 -31.02 -5.01 -11.44
CA VAL A 27 -31.48 -4.33 -10.23
C VAL A 27 -32.01 -2.94 -10.56
N LEU A 28 -31.35 -2.20 -11.47
CA LEU A 28 -31.78 -0.89 -11.90
C LEU A 28 -33.12 -0.93 -12.66
N ALA A 29 -33.27 -1.90 -13.56
CA ALA A 29 -34.52 -2.11 -14.29
C ALA A 29 -35.68 -2.47 -13.34
N ALA A 30 -35.41 -3.27 -12.30
CA ALA A 30 -36.41 -3.69 -11.32
C ALA A 30 -36.80 -2.59 -10.31
N SER A 31 -35.90 -1.63 -10.04
CA SER A 31 -36.06 -0.70 -8.91
C SER A 31 -36.78 0.62 -9.27
N ASN A 32 -37.09 0.89 -10.54
CA ASN A 32 -37.67 2.17 -11.02
C ASN A 32 -36.96 3.41 -10.42
N LEU A 33 -35.66 3.30 -10.16
CA LEU A 33 -34.87 4.37 -9.55
C LEU A 33 -34.63 5.47 -10.59
N ASP A 34 -34.75 6.73 -10.17
CA ASP A 34 -34.38 7.87 -11.01
C ASP A 34 -32.90 7.72 -11.43
N PRO A 35 -32.61 7.58 -12.74
CA PRO A 35 -31.25 7.39 -13.25
C PRO A 35 -30.29 8.51 -12.82
N ASN A 36 -30.81 9.73 -12.62
CA ASN A 36 -30.01 10.86 -12.16
C ASN A 36 -29.58 10.70 -10.69
N ALA A 37 -30.50 10.30 -9.81
CA ALA A 37 -30.20 10.03 -8.41
C ALA A 37 -29.16 8.90 -8.27
N LEU A 38 -29.26 7.85 -9.08
CA LEU A 38 -28.28 6.76 -9.10
C LEU A 38 -26.90 7.24 -9.58
N GLY A 39 -26.85 8.03 -10.65
CA GLY A 39 -25.59 8.59 -11.16
C GLY A 39 -24.85 9.40 -10.10
N ILE A 40 -25.57 10.19 -9.31
CA ILE A 40 -25.02 10.95 -8.18
C ILE A 40 -24.46 10.03 -7.10
N VAL A 41 -25.20 8.98 -6.72
CA VAL A 41 -24.76 8.02 -5.70
C VAL A 41 -23.53 7.24 -6.15
N ASN A 42 -23.51 6.78 -7.41
CA ASN A 42 -22.37 6.05 -7.96
C ASN A 42 -21.12 6.92 -8.01
N ARG A 43 -21.24 8.18 -8.48
CA ARG A 43 -20.12 9.13 -8.48
C ARG A 43 -19.58 9.39 -7.08
N LYS A 44 -20.46 9.56 -6.08
CA LYS A 44 -20.05 9.77 -4.69
C LYS A 44 -19.35 8.54 -4.10
N LEU A 45 -19.75 7.34 -4.51
CA LEU A 45 -19.11 6.09 -4.11
C LEU A 45 -17.71 5.97 -4.73
N GLU A 46 -17.56 6.31 -6.01
CA GLU A 46 -16.25 6.38 -6.70
C GLU A 46 -15.32 7.39 -6.03
N GLU A 47 -15.77 8.62 -5.79
CA GLU A 47 -15.01 9.66 -5.07
C GLU A 47 -14.55 9.16 -3.68
N MET A 48 -15.42 8.44 -2.95
CA MET A 48 -15.09 7.89 -1.64
C MET A 48 -14.08 6.74 -1.71
N LEU A 49 -14.20 5.86 -2.71
CA LEU A 49 -13.25 4.78 -2.95
C LEU A 49 -11.87 5.34 -3.28
N ASP A 50 -11.80 6.34 -4.15
CA ASP A 50 -10.55 7.01 -4.50
C ASP A 50 -9.90 7.69 -3.30
N ALA A 51 -10.69 8.40 -2.49
CA ALA A 51 -10.20 9.03 -1.27
C ALA A 51 -9.62 7.99 -0.29
N LYS A 52 -10.31 6.86 -0.07
CA LYS A 52 -9.82 5.78 0.80
C LYS A 52 -8.57 5.11 0.24
N ASN A 53 -8.52 4.87 -1.06
CA ASN A 53 -7.36 4.28 -1.72
C ASN A 53 -6.13 5.18 -1.63
N ASN A 54 -6.31 6.50 -1.78
CA ASN A 54 -5.22 7.47 -1.59
C ASN A 54 -4.76 7.51 -0.14
N ALA A 55 -5.68 7.54 0.82
CA ALA A 55 -5.33 7.46 2.24
C ALA A 55 -4.55 6.18 2.60
N ILE A 56 -4.90 5.04 2.01
CA ILE A 56 -4.15 3.79 2.18
C ILE A 56 -2.73 3.93 1.64
N LYS A 57 -2.55 4.51 0.45
CA LYS A 57 -1.22 4.72 -0.14
C LYS A 57 -0.38 5.66 0.73
N ASP A 58 -0.96 6.75 1.20
CA ASP A 58 -0.27 7.73 2.05
C ASP A 58 0.14 7.10 3.39
N MET A 59 -0.74 6.34 4.03
CA MET A 59 -0.43 5.62 5.27
C MET A 59 0.68 4.58 5.07
N GLN A 60 0.66 3.83 3.96
CA GLN A 60 1.72 2.88 3.63
C GLN A 60 3.06 3.57 3.38
N TYR A 61 3.04 4.73 2.73
CA TYR A 61 4.22 5.55 2.50
C TYR A 61 4.81 6.06 3.82
N GLU A 62 3.99 6.64 4.70
CA GLU A 62 4.46 7.15 6.00
C GLU A 62 5.00 6.01 6.87
N LEU A 63 4.35 4.84 6.88
CA LEU A 63 4.89 3.68 7.59
C LEU A 63 6.27 3.28 7.05
N ALA A 64 6.44 3.22 5.73
CA ALA A 64 7.72 2.90 5.10
C ALA A 64 8.81 3.92 5.45
N ARG A 65 8.46 5.20 5.41
CA ARG A 65 9.33 6.32 5.77
C ARG A 65 9.74 6.25 7.25
N MET A 66 8.79 6.08 8.17
CA MET A 66 9.07 5.93 9.60
C MET A 66 9.98 4.73 9.90
N CYS A 67 9.72 3.59 9.27
CA CYS A 67 10.56 2.42 9.43
C CYS A 67 11.99 2.65 8.93
N LYS A 68 12.16 3.40 7.83
CA LYS A 68 13.48 3.76 7.32
C LYS A 68 14.19 4.73 8.27
N THR A 69 13.52 5.78 8.74
CA THR A 69 14.05 6.71 9.75
C THR A 69 14.47 5.96 11.02
N HIS A 70 13.65 5.03 11.50
CA HIS A 70 13.98 4.21 12.66
C HIS A 70 15.23 3.36 12.41
N ALA A 71 15.34 2.70 11.26
CA ALA A 71 16.53 1.92 10.91
C ALA A 71 17.79 2.79 10.81
N ASP A 72 17.69 3.96 10.18
CA ASP A 72 18.81 4.89 9.98
C ASP A 72 19.28 5.50 11.33
N THR A 73 18.34 5.84 12.21
CA THR A 73 18.65 6.34 13.56
C THR A 73 19.33 5.28 14.41
N VAL A 74 18.81 4.05 14.46
CA VAL A 74 19.45 2.92 15.16
C VAL A 74 20.87 2.67 14.64
N ALA A 75 21.06 2.68 13.32
CA ALA A 75 22.38 2.49 12.72
C ALA A 75 23.35 3.62 13.11
N THR A 76 22.89 4.87 13.08
CA THR A 76 23.69 6.03 13.47
C THR A 76 24.09 5.98 14.94
N TYR A 77 23.14 5.69 15.84
CA TYR A 77 23.43 5.55 17.27
C TYR A 77 24.47 4.47 17.54
N ALA A 78 24.32 3.31 16.91
CA ALA A 78 25.26 2.22 17.11
C ALA A 78 26.66 2.53 16.57
N ALA A 79 26.77 3.25 15.45
CA ALA A 79 28.06 3.75 14.96
C ALA A 79 28.70 4.74 15.96
N ARG A 80 27.91 5.64 16.56
CA ARG A 80 28.40 6.55 17.61
C ARG A 80 28.87 5.83 18.85
N LEU A 81 28.16 4.81 19.32
CA LEU A 81 28.58 4.03 20.49
C LEU A 81 29.92 3.30 20.22
N GLU A 82 30.07 2.76 19.02
CA GLU A 82 31.31 2.12 18.58
C GLU A 82 32.49 3.10 18.55
N GLU A 83 32.29 4.33 18.09
CA GLU A 83 33.30 5.41 18.15
C GLU A 83 33.76 5.71 19.58
N TYR A 84 32.88 5.58 20.58
CA TYR A 84 33.21 5.74 22.01
C TYR A 84 33.74 4.46 22.68
N GLY A 85 33.99 3.40 21.90
CA GLY A 85 34.51 2.14 22.41
C GLY A 85 33.47 1.28 23.14
N VAL A 86 32.18 1.47 22.87
CA VAL A 86 31.08 0.66 23.39
C VAL A 86 30.56 -0.27 22.27
N PRO A 87 30.95 -1.55 22.27
CA PRO A 87 30.46 -2.52 21.30
C PRO A 87 28.95 -2.76 21.42
N ARG A 88 28.29 -3.09 20.31
CA ARG A 88 26.84 -3.39 20.29
C ARG A 88 26.45 -4.52 21.24
N ASP A 89 27.33 -5.51 21.41
CA ASP A 89 27.09 -6.66 22.30
C ASP A 89 27.03 -6.26 23.78
N ASN A 90 27.64 -5.12 24.16
CA ASN A 90 27.67 -4.64 25.54
C ASN A 90 26.37 -3.93 25.95
N ILE A 91 25.47 -3.63 25.01
CA ILE A 91 24.25 -2.84 25.28
C ILE A 91 23.11 -3.71 25.82
N GLY A 92 23.18 -5.04 25.65
CA GLY A 92 22.28 -6.00 26.29
C GLY A 92 20.84 -6.03 25.75
N PHE A 93 20.54 -5.28 24.69
CA PHE A 93 19.26 -5.35 23.98
C PHE A 93 19.44 -5.24 22.48
N GLU A 94 18.61 -5.98 21.73
CA GLU A 94 18.54 -5.86 20.26
C GLU A 94 17.41 -4.90 19.90
N PRO A 95 17.69 -3.79 19.19
CA PRO A 95 16.64 -2.86 18.77
C PRO A 95 15.57 -3.54 17.92
N LEU A 96 14.30 -3.23 18.21
CA LEU A 96 13.18 -3.76 17.43
C LEU A 96 13.29 -3.32 15.96
N ARG A 97 12.99 -4.23 15.03
CA ARG A 97 12.94 -3.95 13.60
C ARG A 97 11.46 -3.96 13.13
N PRO A 98 10.72 -2.85 13.27
CA PRO A 98 9.26 -2.83 13.08
C PRO A 98 8.79 -3.17 11.66
N CYS A 99 9.66 -3.08 10.64
CA CYS A 99 9.35 -3.43 9.25
C CYS A 99 10.16 -4.62 8.71
N GLN A 100 10.60 -5.53 9.57
CA GLN A 100 11.34 -6.72 9.16
C GLN A 100 10.50 -7.55 8.15
N GLY A 101 11.06 -7.83 6.97
CA GLY A 101 10.38 -8.56 5.89
C GLY A 101 9.70 -7.68 4.83
N LYS A 102 9.57 -6.36 5.03
CA LYS A 102 9.13 -5.43 3.97
C LYS A 102 10.33 -4.97 3.14
N LYS A 103 10.25 -5.07 1.81
CA LYS A 103 11.26 -4.49 0.91
C LYS A 103 11.12 -2.96 0.92
N LEU A 104 11.91 -2.30 1.75
CA LEU A 104 12.03 -0.84 1.76
C LEU A 104 13.12 -0.41 0.77
N GLY A 105 12.97 0.77 0.17
CA GLY A 105 13.99 1.36 -0.69
C GLY A 105 15.31 1.56 0.07
N ARG A 106 16.45 1.46 -0.63
CA ARG A 106 17.79 1.68 -0.04
C ARG A 106 18.17 3.16 0.09
N GLY A 107 17.39 4.07 -0.51
CA GLY A 107 17.61 5.51 -0.40
C GLY A 107 17.45 6.02 1.03
N PRO A 108 17.99 7.20 1.37
CA PRO A 108 17.82 7.81 2.69
C PRO A 108 16.33 8.01 3.00
N ALA A 109 15.95 8.11 4.27
CA ALA A 109 14.55 8.21 4.70
C ALA A 109 13.74 9.34 4.00
N GLY A 110 14.39 10.41 3.55
CA GLY A 110 13.78 11.49 2.75
C GLY A 110 13.52 11.15 1.27
N LEU A 111 14.00 10.00 0.77
CA LEU A 111 13.93 9.53 -0.62
C LEU A 111 13.26 8.15 -0.74
N VAL A 112 12.44 7.73 0.24
CA VAL A 112 11.69 6.45 0.18
C VAL A 112 10.54 6.58 -0.82
N SER A 113 10.83 6.87 -2.08
CA SER A 113 9.85 6.69 -3.15
C SER A 113 9.62 5.19 -3.32
N GLY A 114 8.35 4.80 -3.26
CA GLY A 114 7.93 3.40 -3.27
C GLY A 114 8.68 2.60 -4.34
N GLY A 115 9.38 1.55 -3.91
CA GLY A 115 10.07 0.62 -4.78
C GLY A 115 9.07 -0.10 -5.68
N HIS A 116 8.69 0.55 -6.78
CA HIS A 116 8.00 -0.07 -7.89
C HIS A 116 8.95 -1.08 -8.51
N ASN A 117 8.67 -2.37 -8.28
CA ASN A 117 9.31 -3.46 -8.98
C ASN A 117 8.84 -3.41 -10.45
N LYS A 118 9.80 -3.20 -11.37
CA LYS A 118 9.65 -3.51 -12.79
C LYS A 118 9.51 -5.02 -13.00
#